data_AF-A0A345C1A1-F1
#
_entry.id   AF-A0A345C1A1-F1
#
_cell.length_a   1.000
_cell.length_b   1.000
_cell.length_c   1.000
_cell.angle_alpha   90.00
_cell.angle_beta   90.00
_cell.angle_gamma   90.00
#
_symmetry.space_group_name_H-M   'P 1'
#
loop_
_entity.id
_entity.type
_entity.pdbx_description
1 polymer ?
#
loop_
_entity_poly.entity_id
_entity_poly.type
_entity_poly.pdbx_seq_one_letter_code
_entity_poly.pdbx_strand_id
1 'polypeptide(L)' 'MENDNQSDAQENECDTIIKNGTVMDGTGQSSDEADVGIRNGYIYQVGCLDEANAANMKSV' A
#
# COMPACT_ATOMS: atom_id res chain seq x y z
N MET A 1 21.41 0.37 31.40
CA MET A 1 21.70 1.15 30.18
C MET A 1 20.36 1.42 29.54
N GLU A 2 20.13 2.69 29.21
CA GLU A 2 18.87 3.21 28.68
C GLU A 2 18.55 2.61 27.30
N ASN A 3 17.26 2.74 26.97
CA ASN A 3 16.52 2.31 25.80
C ASN A 3 17.15 2.73 24.45
N ASP A 4 17.53 1.77 23.61
CA ASP A 4 17.74 1.99 22.16
C ASP A 4 16.42 1.75 21.44
N ASN A 5 15.61 2.80 21.57
CA ASN A 5 14.34 3.09 20.96
C ASN A 5 14.23 2.62 19.50
N GLN A 6 13.21 1.78 19.28
CA GLN A 6 12.47 1.56 18.03
C GLN A 6 12.69 2.62 16.94
N SER A 7 13.18 2.17 15.79
CA SER A 7 12.52 2.51 14.54
C SER A 7 12.57 1.25 13.68
N ASP A 8 11.55 0.43 13.89
CA ASP A 8 11.10 -0.56 12.94
C ASP A 8 11.27 0.04 11.55
N ALA A 9 12.05 -0.62 10.69
CA ALA A 9 12.00 -0.34 9.28
C ALA A 9 10.51 -0.42 8.92
N GLN A 10 9.89 0.73 8.70
CA GLN A 10 8.46 0.89 8.49
C GLN A 10 8.05 -0.21 7.52
N GLU A 11 7.41 -1.27 8.05
CA GLU A 11 7.21 -2.50 7.29
C GLU A 11 6.45 -2.06 6.05
N ASN A 12 7.08 -2.23 4.87
CA ASN A 12 6.45 -1.83 3.61
C ASN A 12 5.12 -2.58 3.53
N GLU A 13 4.01 -1.90 3.83
CA GLU A 13 2.74 -2.56 4.09
C GLU A 13 2.18 -3.24 2.85
N CYS A 14 2.67 -2.86 1.66
CA CYS A 14 2.26 -3.38 0.37
C CYS A 14 3.48 -3.85 -0.44
N ASP A 15 3.30 -4.88 -1.25
CA ASP A 15 4.28 -5.30 -2.26
C ASP A 15 4.25 -4.34 -3.46
N THR A 16 3.08 -3.79 -3.76
CA THR A 16 2.85 -2.87 -4.88
C THR A 16 1.78 -1.87 -4.47
N ILE A 17 1.97 -0.61 -4.86
CA ILE A 17 0.96 0.44 -4.72
C ILE A 17 0.72 1.03 -6.11
N ILE A 18 -0.54 1.10 -6.51
CA ILE A 18 -0.99 1.84 -7.69
C ILE A 18 -1.55 3.16 -7.17
N LYS A 19 -0.95 4.30 -7.56
CA LYS A 19 -1.30 5.62 -7.05
C LYS A 19 -2.21 6.40 -8.00
N ASN A 20 -3.08 7.23 -7.44
CA ASN A 20 -3.91 8.24 -8.12
C ASN A 20 -4.73 7.67 -9.28
N GLY A 21 -5.35 6.51 -9.07
CA GLY A 21 -6.17 5.84 -10.07
C GLY A 21 -7.66 6.11 -9.89
N THR A 22 -8.44 5.78 -10.92
CA THR A 22 -9.89 5.59 -10.80
C THR A 22 -10.17 4.11 -10.57
N VAL A 23 -10.68 3.75 -9.40
CA VAL A 23 -10.98 2.37 -9.01
C VAL A 23 -12.42 2.03 -9.39
N MET A 24 -12.58 0.95 -10.15
CA MET A 24 -13.89 0.37 -10.49
C MET A 24 -13.97 -1.05 -9.92
N ASP A 25 -14.98 -1.33 -9.10
CA ASP A 25 -15.13 -2.59 -8.37
C ASP A 25 -15.96 -3.67 -9.10
N GLY A 26 -16.52 -3.32 -10.26
CA GLY A 26 -17.33 -4.22 -11.09
C GLY A 26 -18.76 -4.46 -10.59
N THR A 27 -19.20 -3.81 -9.50
CA THR A 27 -20.58 -3.91 -8.99
C THR A 27 -21.59 -3.08 -9.78
N GLY A 28 -21.08 -2.18 -10.64
CA GLY A 28 -21.88 -1.19 -11.37
C GLY A 28 -22.19 0.08 -10.58
N GLN A 29 -21.67 0.22 -9.36
CA GLN A 29 -21.69 1.48 -8.62
C GLN A 29 -20.70 2.50 -9.21
N SER A 30 -20.80 3.75 -8.75
CA SER A 30 -19.85 4.81 -9.12
C SER A 30 -18.42 4.42 -8.75
N SER A 31 -17.47 4.83 -9.60
CA SER A 31 -16.04 4.69 -9.34
C SER A 31 -15.53 5.72 -8.34
N ASP A 32 -14.42 5.42 -7.67
CA ASP A 32 -13.74 6.34 -6.75
C ASP A 32 -12.32 6.67 -7.24
N GLU A 33 -11.86 7.89 -6.99
CA GLU A 33 -10.43 8.22 -7.10
C GLU A 33 -9.71 7.74 -5.84
N ALA A 34 -8.75 6.82 -6.01
CA ALA A 34 -8.05 6.20 -4.89
C ALA A 34 -6.72 5.56 -5.33
N ASP A 35 -5.90 5.26 -4.33
CA ASP A 35 -4.78 4.35 -4.45
C ASP A 35 -5.22 2.91 -4.13
N VAL A 36 -4.50 1.94 -4.67
CA VAL A 36 -4.70 0.51 -4.40
C VAL A 36 -3.40 -0.11 -3.92
N GLY A 37 -3.42 -0.60 -2.68
CA GLY A 37 -2.34 -1.37 -2.08
C GLY A 37 -2.54 -2.86 -2.29
N ILE A 38 -1.52 -3.54 -2.81
CA ILE A 38 -1.51 -4.99 -3.05
C ILE A 38 -0.51 -5.65 -2.11
N ARG A 39 -0.93 -6.70 -1.41
CA ARG A 39 -0.08 -7.52 -0.55
C ARG A 39 -0.37 -9.01 -0.73
N ASN A 40 0.67 -9.81 -0.94
CA ASN A 40 0.62 -11.25 -1.14
C ASN A 40 -0.38 -11.67 -2.25
N GLY A 41 -0.51 -10.86 -3.30
CA GLY A 41 -1.42 -11.12 -4.42
C GLY A 41 -2.89 -10.72 -4.19
N TYR A 42 -3.20 -10.07 -3.06
CA TYR A 42 -4.54 -9.58 -2.75
C TYR A 42 -4.57 -8.05 -2.72
N ILE A 43 -5.73 -7.48 -3.07
CA ILE A 43 -6.04 -6.08 -2.73
C ILE A 43 -6.15 -6.01 -1.21
N TYR A 44 -5.20 -5.32 -0.59
CA TYR A 44 -5.12 -5.18 0.87
C TYR A 44 -5.84 -3.93 1.35
N GLN A 45 -5.69 -2.82 0.63
CA GLN A 45 -6.30 -1.54 0.97
C GLN A 45 -6.63 -0.73 -0.28
N VAL A 46 -7.72 0.03 -0.21
CA VAL A 46 -8.16 1.00 -1.23
C VAL A 46 -8.46 2.32 -0.52
N GLY A 47 -7.95 3.44 -1.03
CA GLY A 47 -8.15 4.76 -0.44
C GLY A 47 -6.94 5.67 -0.62
N CYS A 48 -6.78 6.66 0.25
CA CYS A 48 -5.58 7.50 0.26
C CYS A 48 -4.42 6.77 0.98
N LEU A 49 -3.32 6.52 0.27
CA LEU A 49 -2.16 5.76 0.72
C LEU A 49 -0.87 6.59 0.63
N ASP A 50 -0.91 7.86 1.05
CA ASP A 50 0.23 8.78 0.93
C ASP A 50 1.41 8.46 1.86
N GLU A 51 1.13 7.81 3.00
CA GLU A 51 2.16 7.38 3.95
C GLU A 51 2.61 5.91 3.72
N ALA A 52 1.97 5.21 2.78
CA ALA A 52 2.26 3.82 2.49
C ALA A 52 3.48 3.70 1.57
N ASN A 53 4.34 2.73 1.86
CA ASN A 53 5.50 2.40 1.03
C ASN A 53 5.34 1.00 0.41
N ALA A 54 5.63 0.89 -0.89
CA ALA A 54 5.71 -0.40 -1.56
C ALA A 54 7.07 -1.05 -1.28
N ALA A 55 7.12 -2.38 -1.23
CA ALA A 55 8.37 -3.11 -1.02
C ALA A 55 9.40 -2.75 -2.11
N ASN A 56 10.59 -2.32 -1.69
CA ASN A 56 11.71 -2.15 -2.61
C ASN A 56 12.05 -3.49 -3.25
N MET A 57 12.00 -3.56 -4.58
CA MET A 57 12.37 -4.74 -5.34
C MET A 57 13.84 -5.09 -5.02
N LYS A 58 14.08 -6.20 -4.31
CA LYS A 58 15.44 -6.72 -4.15
C LYS A 58 15.84 -7.30 -5.51
N SER A 59 16.77 -6.62 -6.19
CA SER A 59 17.41 -7.16 -7.38
C SER A 59 18.13 -8.46 -6.99
N VAL A 60 17.82 -9.55 -7.70
CA VAL A 60 18.49 -10.87 -7.60
C VAL A 60 19.69 -10.93 -8.53
#